data_AF-A0A971ZY71-F1
#
_entry.id   AF-A0A971ZY71-F1
#
_cell.length_a   1.000
_cell.length_b   1.000
_cell.length_c   1.000
_cell.angle_alpha   90.00
_cell.angle_beta   90.00
_cell.angle_gamma   90.00
#
_symmetry.space_group_name_H-M   'P 1'
#
loop_
_entity.id
_entity.type
_entity.pdbx_description
1 polymer ?
#
loop_
_entity_poly.entity_id
_entity_poly.type
_entity_poly.pdbx_seq_one_letter_code
_entity_poly.pdbx_strand_id
1 'polypeptide(L)' 'MDKYKKDLRKSSKEEIEAKREILNGMISEGVNNQDLLKVSQELDKLIGKYYKLYLDKK' A
#
# COMPACT_ATOMS: atom_id res chain seq x y z
N MET A 1 1.31 -23.10 9.85
CA MET A 1 1.94 -21.98 9.10
C MET A 1 0.95 -21.11 8.32
N ASP A 2 -0.24 -21.59 7.96
CA ASP A 2 -1.18 -20.84 7.09
C ASP A 2 -1.81 -19.58 7.72
N LYS A 3 -2.12 -19.59 9.03
CA LYS A 3 -2.82 -18.47 9.69
C LYS A 3 -2.00 -17.18 9.69
N TYR A 4 -0.72 -17.25 10.07
CA TYR A 4 0.18 -16.09 10.09
C TYR A 4 0.34 -15.43 8.71
N LYS A 5 0.43 -16.22 7.63
CA LYS A 5 0.52 -15.68 6.27
C LYS A 5 -0.79 -15.01 5.82
N LYS A 6 -1.94 -15.50 6.30
CA LYS A 6 -3.25 -14.89 6.03
C LYS A 6 -3.41 -13.56 6.76
N ASP A 7 -3.00 -13.51 8.03
CA ASP A 7 -3.05 -12.30 8.86
C ASP A 7 -2.09 -11.22 8.33
N LEU A 8 -0.89 -11.61 7.90
CA LEU A 8 0.08 -10.70 7.28
C LEU A 8 -0.46 -10.08 5.98
N ARG A 9 -1.12 -10.89 5.14
CA ARG A 9 -1.75 -10.39 3.90
C ARG A 9 -2.91 -9.46 4.19
N LYS A 10 -3.72 -9.74 5.21
CA LYS A 10 -4.83 -8.88 5.60
C LYS A 10 -4.31 -7.52 6.07
N SER A 11 -3.33 -7.52 6.97
CA SER A 11 -2.68 -6.30 7.47
C SER A 11 -2.04 -5.47 6.35
N SER A 12 -1.28 -6.10 5.44
CA SER A 12 -0.69 -5.37 4.30
C SER A 12 -1.75 -4.81 3.34
N LYS A 13 -2.91 -5.45 3.20
CA LYS A 13 -4.02 -4.92 2.40
C LYS A 13 -4.63 -3.69 3.06
N GLU A 14 -4.87 -3.74 4.37
CA GLU A 14 -5.40 -2.61 5.14
C GLU A 14 -4.47 -1.39 5.07
N GLU A 15 -3.15 -1.60 5.16
CA GLU A 15 -2.16 -0.52 5.01
C GLU A 15 -2.16 0.12 3.61
N ILE A 16 -2.36 -0.69 2.55
CA ILE A 16 -2.48 -0.20 1.17
C ILE A 16 -3.75 0.65 1.00
N GLU A 17 -4.87 0.20 1.57
CA GLU A 17 -6.13 0.95 1.51
C GLU A 17 -6.03 2.28 2.26
N ALA A 18 -5.47 2.28 3.48
CA ALA A 18 -5.24 3.51 4.23
C ALA A 18 -4.36 4.52 3.48
N LYS A 19 -3.25 4.07 2.86
CA LYS A 19 -2.40 4.97 2.07
C LYS A 19 -3.06 5.45 0.78
N ARG A 20 -3.97 4.68 0.18
CA ARG A 20 -4.78 5.14 -0.95
C ARG A 20 -5.72 6.25 -0.55
N GLU A 21 -6.37 6.14 0.60
CA GLU A 21 -7.24 7.19 1.12
C GLU A 21 -6.47 8.49 1.38
N ILE A 22 -5.29 8.38 2.01
CA ILE A 22 -4.41 9.54 2.23
C ILE A 22 -4.02 10.19 0.90
N LEU A 23 -3.57 9.41 -0.09
CA LEU A 23 -3.18 9.92 -1.40
C LEU A 23 -4.36 10.61 -2.10
N ASN A 24 -5.55 10.00 -2.08
CA ASN A 24 -6.75 10.58 -2.68
C ASN A 24 -7.16 11.89 -1.97
N GLY A 25 -7.04 11.94 -0.64
CA GLY A 25 -7.25 13.15 0.15
C GLY A 25 -6.29 14.26 -0.30
N MET A 26 -5.00 13.96 -0.40
CA MET A 26 -3.98 14.91 -0.87
C MET A 26 -4.26 15.44 -2.29
N ILE A 27 -4.75 14.59 -3.21
CA ILE A 27 -5.18 15.01 -4.55
C ILE A 27 -6.36 15.98 -4.45
N SER A 28 -7.35 15.66 -3.63
CA SER A 28 -8.57 16.49 -3.48
C SER A 28 -8.29 17.84 -2.81
N GLU A 29 -7.30 17.91 -1.93
CA GLU A 29 -6.88 19.12 -1.23
C GLU A 29 -5.91 19.99 -2.06
N GLY A 30 -5.48 19.51 -3.23
CA GLY A 30 -4.53 20.21 -4.09
C GLY A 30 -3.12 20.32 -3.48
N VAL A 31 -2.70 19.30 -2.71
CA VAL A 31 -1.38 19.25 -2.08
C VAL A 31 -0.27 19.26 -3.14
N ASN A 32 0.88 19.85 -2.78
CA ASN A 32 2.08 19.92 -3.62
C ASN A 32 2.44 18.56 -4.25
N ASN A 33 2.68 18.58 -5.57
CA ASN A 33 3.10 17.45 -6.38
C ASN A 33 4.31 16.67 -5.82
N GLN A 34 5.23 17.32 -5.09
CA GLN A 34 6.38 16.63 -4.47
C GLN A 34 5.96 15.70 -3.33
N ASP A 35 5.04 16.12 -2.47
CA ASP A 35 4.59 15.30 -1.36
C ASP A 35 3.61 14.23 -1.85
N LEU A 36 2.81 14.56 -2.86
CA LEU A 36 2.00 13.59 -3.60
C LEU A 36 2.88 12.47 -4.20
N LEU A 37 3.99 12.83 -4.82
CA LEU A 37 4.92 11.89 -5.44
C LEU A 37 5.56 10.97 -4.39
N LYS A 38 5.97 11.50 -3.23
CA LYS A 38 6.53 10.68 -2.14
C LYS A 38 5.52 9.64 -1.66
N VAL A 39 4.28 10.06 -1.40
CA VAL A 39 3.23 9.15 -0.90
C VAL A 39 2.87 8.10 -1.96
N SER A 40 2.82 8.49 -3.24
CA SER A 40 2.63 7.56 -4.37
C SER A 40 3.74 6.51 -4.44
N GLN A 41 5.00 6.91 -4.34
CA GLN A 41 6.13 5.97 -4.37
C GLN A 41 6.15 5.01 -3.17
N GLU A 42 5.75 5.47 -2.00
CA GLU A 42 5.60 4.61 -0.82
C GLU A 42 4.48 3.59 -0.98
N LEU A 43 3.35 4.02 -1.55
CA LEU A 43 2.22 3.14 -1.86
C LEU A 43 2.63 2.06 -2.87
N ASP A 44 3.34 2.41 -3.93
CA ASP A 44 3.85 1.46 -4.92
C ASP A 44 4.80 0.43 -4.29
N LYS A 45 5.69 0.85 -3.38
CA LYS A 45 6.57 -0.08 -2.66
C LYS A 45 5.77 -1.07 -1.80
N LEU A 46 4.73 -0.61 -1.12
CA LEU A 46 3.84 -1.45 -0.32
C LEU A 46 3.06 -2.45 -1.16
N ILE A 47 2.51 -2.00 -2.29
CA ILE A 47 1.85 -2.85 -3.27
C ILE A 47 2.84 -3.91 -3.82
N GLY A 48 4.06 -3.51 -4.16
CA GLY A 48 5.10 -4.42 -4.62
C GLY A 48 5.46 -5.49 -3.59
N LYS A 49 5.58 -5.11 -2.30
CA LYS A 49 5.77 -6.07 -1.20
C LYS A 49 4.60 -7.04 -1.06
N TYR A 50 3.37 -6.54 -1.13
CA TYR A 50 2.17 -7.35 -1.07
C TYR A 50 2.11 -8.39 -2.19
N TYR A 51 2.40 -7.98 -3.43
CA TYR A 51 2.42 -8.90 -4.57
C TYR A 51 3.58 -9.89 -4.52
N LYS A 52 4.76 -9.51 -4.03
CA LYS A 52 5.85 -10.47 -3.77
C LYS A 52 5.43 -11.55 -2.79
N LEU A 53 4.77 -11.18 -1.68
CA LEU A 53 4.20 -12.13 -0.72
C LEU A 53 3.10 -13.02 -1.34
N TYR A 54 2.48 -12.59 -2.42
CA TYR A 54 1.49 -13.34 -3.19
C TYR A 54 2.13 -14.27 -4.23
N LEU A 55 3.22 -13.84 -4.88
CA LEU A 55 3.93 -14.56 -5.95
C LEU A 55 4.90 -15.62 -5.42
N ASP A 56 5.49 -15.45 -4.23
CA ASP A 56 6.24 -16.50 -3.51
C ASP A 56 5.37 -17.73 -3.13
N LYS A 57 4.11 -17.75 -3.54
CA LYS A 57 3.16 -18.85 -3.35
C LYS A 57 3.04 -19.77 -4.58
N LYS A 58 3.72 -19.45 -5.70
CA LYS A 58 3.64 -20.21 -6.95
C LYS A 58 4.80 -21.17 -7.12
#